data_AF-A0A6P0T8D0-F1
#
_entry.id   AF-A0A6P0T8D0-F1
#
_cell.length_a   1.000
_cell.length_b   1.000
_cell.length_c   1.000
_cell.angle_alpha   90.00
_cell.angle_beta   90.00
_cell.angle_gamma   90.00
#
_symmetry.space_group_name_H-M   'P 1'
#
loop_
_entity.id
_entity.type
_entity.pdbx_description
1 polymer ?
#
loop_
_entity_poly.entity_id
_entity_poly.type
_entity_poly.pdbx_seq_one_letter_code
_entity_poly.pdbx_strand_id
1 'polypeptide(L)'
;MATVQSWQQHHRSIYGAIALLSLPTVLGLVLSPTPGLAQSTAPLECLCEAVPEDDNFQCLLDQGSRLNRAKNLARQRGESANGGISLIETEPSMHGPAAESPYSIMRVNGSVRYIFTFRVRPRATQNYTHESQIAVNYAVENDEWTVDTLYNRSISPIAISYSEETTPNQREGATCDVLVPRTN
;
A
#
# COMPACT_ATOMS: atom_id res chain seq x y z
N MET A 1 36.52 -54.79 24.56
CA MET A 1 37.61 -54.08 23.84
C MET A 1 37.15 -52.63 23.62
N ALA A 2 38.08 -51.69 23.40
CA ALA A 2 37.79 -50.25 23.21
C ALA A 2 37.18 -49.97 21.80
N THR A 3 36.76 -48.78 21.35
CA THR A 3 37.06 -47.33 21.63
C THR A 3 35.76 -46.47 21.50
N VAL A 4 35.59 -45.18 21.88
CA VAL A 4 36.41 -43.92 21.84
C VAL A 4 36.62 -43.43 20.39
N GLN A 5 36.51 -42.15 19.95
CA GLN A 5 36.35 -40.77 20.50
C GLN A 5 35.31 -40.04 19.56
N SER A 6 34.52 -38.98 19.82
CA SER A 6 34.40 -37.81 20.73
C SER A 6 35.19 -36.52 20.38
N TRP A 7 34.47 -35.36 20.41
CA TRP A 7 34.86 -33.95 20.10
C TRP A 7 35.13 -33.61 18.60
N GLN A 8 35.12 -32.37 18.09
CA GLN A 8 34.31 -31.13 18.18
C GLN A 8 34.98 -30.06 17.26
N GLN A 9 34.35 -28.89 17.04
CA GLN A 9 34.97 -27.53 17.04
C GLN A 9 35.23 -26.69 15.75
N HIS A 10 34.55 -25.52 15.73
CA HIS A 10 34.88 -24.13 15.26
C HIS A 10 35.18 -23.67 13.80
N HIS A 11 34.40 -22.61 13.44
CA HIS A 11 34.70 -21.32 12.77
C HIS A 11 36.05 -21.01 12.08
N ARG A 12 35.97 -20.38 10.88
CA ARG A 12 36.32 -18.95 10.57
C ARG A 12 36.12 -18.66 9.06
N SER A 13 35.43 -17.58 8.64
CA SER A 13 35.82 -16.14 8.55
C SER A 13 36.73 -15.79 7.37
N ILE A 14 36.39 -14.75 6.60
CA ILE A 14 37.28 -13.85 5.81
C ILE A 14 36.47 -12.62 5.32
N TYR A 15 37.10 -11.43 5.25
CA TYR A 15 36.56 -10.20 4.65
C TYR A 15 37.30 -9.86 3.33
N GLY A 16 36.66 -9.12 2.43
CA GLY A 16 37.26 -8.50 1.24
C GLY A 16 36.74 -7.06 1.04
N ALA A 17 37.50 -6.18 0.37
CA ALA A 17 37.25 -4.73 0.33
C ALA A 17 37.85 -4.03 -0.90
N ILE A 18 37.54 -2.72 -1.08
CA ILE A 18 38.16 -1.75 -2.02
C ILE A 18 37.65 -1.96 -3.49
N ALA A 19 37.43 -0.98 -4.39
CA ALA A 19 37.89 0.42 -4.53
C ALA A 19 36.81 1.43 -5.04
N LEU A 20 37.25 2.65 -5.37
CA LEU A 20 36.49 3.83 -5.89
C LEU A 20 36.70 4.02 -7.42
N LEU A 21 35.80 4.77 -8.12
CA LEU A 21 36.12 6.02 -8.88
C LEU A 21 35.04 6.54 -9.87
N SER A 22 35.05 7.87 -10.07
CA SER A 22 34.60 8.69 -11.25
C SER A 22 33.11 8.82 -11.69
N LEU A 23 32.73 10.10 -11.90
CA LEU A 23 31.59 10.69 -12.65
C LEU A 23 32.09 11.15 -14.07
N PRO A 24 31.35 11.84 -14.99
CA PRO A 24 30.03 12.51 -14.88
C PRO A 24 29.06 12.50 -16.11
N THR A 25 27.86 13.09 -15.94
CA THR A 25 26.93 13.61 -17.00
C THR A 25 26.30 12.56 -17.96
N VAL A 26 25.26 12.81 -18.78
CA VAL A 26 24.71 14.05 -19.39
C VAL A 26 23.16 13.98 -19.51
N LEU A 27 22.52 15.15 -19.61
CA LEU A 27 21.19 15.45 -20.20
C LEU A 27 19.92 14.90 -19.51
N GLY A 28 18.95 15.80 -19.31
CA GLY A 28 17.65 15.49 -18.72
C GLY A 28 16.58 15.08 -19.73
N LEU A 29 15.42 14.69 -19.22
CA LEU A 29 14.21 14.42 -19.99
C LEU A 29 12.98 15.06 -19.32
N VAL A 30 11.97 15.35 -20.13
CA VAL A 30 10.85 16.27 -19.87
C VAL A 30 9.96 15.82 -18.70
N LEU A 31 9.35 16.78 -18.00
CA LEU A 31 8.26 16.52 -17.05
C LEU A 31 7.08 15.81 -17.73
N SER A 32 6.68 14.67 -17.16
CA SER A 32 5.31 14.17 -17.25
C SER A 32 4.72 14.16 -15.84
N PRO A 33 3.61 14.88 -15.55
CA PRO A 33 2.86 14.62 -14.33
C PRO A 33 2.24 13.22 -14.44
N THR A 34 2.42 12.40 -13.42
CA THR A 34 1.77 11.09 -13.28
C THR A 34 0.66 11.15 -12.22
N PRO A 35 -0.49 11.78 -12.51
CA PRO A 35 -1.66 11.64 -11.66
C PRO A 35 -2.18 10.20 -11.75
N GLY A 36 -2.48 9.60 -10.61
CA GLY A 36 -2.99 8.24 -10.53
C GLY A 36 -1.90 7.17 -10.38
N LEU A 37 -1.58 6.84 -9.13
CA LEU A 37 -1.42 5.43 -8.80
C LEU A 37 -2.80 4.79 -9.03
N ALA A 38 -2.98 4.15 -10.19
CA ALA A 38 -4.16 3.34 -10.43
C ALA A 38 -4.22 2.25 -9.35
N GLN A 39 -5.23 2.31 -8.48
CA GLN A 39 -5.50 1.26 -7.52
C GLN A 39 -6.01 0.04 -8.30
N SER A 40 -5.07 -0.81 -8.71
CA SER A 40 -5.32 -1.95 -9.58
C SER A 40 -6.01 -3.07 -8.80
N THR A 41 -7.33 -2.93 -8.68
CA THR A 41 -8.24 -4.00 -8.28
C THR A 41 -8.30 -5.05 -9.39
N ALA A 42 -7.22 -5.82 -9.54
CA ALA A 42 -7.29 -7.08 -10.26
C ALA A 42 -8.31 -7.97 -9.52
N PRO A 43 -9.44 -8.37 -10.17
CA PRO A 43 -10.40 -9.24 -9.53
C PRO A 43 -9.72 -10.58 -9.20
N LEU A 44 -10.12 -11.24 -8.11
CA LEU A 44 -9.51 -12.50 -7.69
C LEU A 44 -9.54 -13.56 -8.81
N GLU A 45 -10.58 -13.51 -9.64
CA GLU A 45 -10.80 -14.30 -10.86
C GLU A 45 -9.58 -14.33 -11.80
N CYS A 46 -8.86 -13.20 -11.94
CA CYS A 46 -7.64 -13.09 -12.78
C CYS A 46 -6.47 -13.95 -12.28
N LEU A 47 -6.51 -14.44 -11.03
CA LEU A 47 -5.54 -15.38 -10.47
C LEU A 47 -5.97 -16.86 -10.63
N CYS A 48 -7.24 -17.08 -11.00
CA CYS A 48 -7.93 -18.36 -11.09
C CYS A 48 -8.14 -18.82 -12.55
N GLU A 49 -8.10 -17.90 -13.53
CA GLU A 49 -8.42 -18.15 -14.95
C GLU A 49 -7.60 -19.26 -15.66
N ALA A 50 -6.50 -19.73 -15.06
CA ALA A 50 -5.70 -20.86 -15.54
C ALA A 50 -6.09 -22.24 -14.94
N VAL A 51 -7.25 -22.33 -14.27
CA VAL A 51 -7.72 -23.52 -13.53
C VAL A 51 -8.97 -24.11 -14.21
N PRO A 52 -9.16 -25.45 -14.23
CA PRO A 52 -10.40 -26.08 -14.71
C PRO A 52 -11.68 -25.52 -14.05
N GLU A 53 -12.81 -25.55 -14.76
CA GLU A 53 -14.06 -24.91 -14.31
C GLU A 53 -14.59 -25.46 -12.97
N ASP A 54 -14.37 -26.75 -12.69
CA ASP A 54 -14.75 -27.43 -11.46
C ASP A 54 -13.85 -27.07 -10.26
N ASP A 55 -12.54 -26.90 -10.49
CA ASP A 55 -11.58 -26.44 -9.48
C ASP A 55 -11.60 -24.90 -9.28
N ASN A 56 -12.08 -24.12 -10.25
CA ASN A 56 -12.10 -22.66 -10.22
C ASN A 56 -12.82 -22.10 -8.97
N PHE A 57 -13.96 -22.69 -8.59
CA PHE A 57 -14.67 -22.28 -7.37
C PHE A 57 -13.85 -22.49 -6.09
N GLN A 58 -13.11 -23.59 -5.99
CA GLN A 58 -12.20 -23.82 -4.86
C GLN A 58 -11.03 -22.84 -4.88
N CYS A 59 -10.49 -22.54 -6.07
CA CYS A 59 -9.44 -21.53 -6.24
C CYS A 59 -9.90 -20.14 -5.76
N LEU A 60 -11.13 -19.73 -6.09
CA LEU A 60 -11.72 -18.45 -5.63
C LEU A 60 -11.92 -18.41 -4.11
N LEU A 61 -12.41 -19.48 -3.49
CA LEU A 61 -12.57 -19.56 -2.02
C LEU A 61 -11.23 -19.51 -1.29
N ASP A 62 -10.26 -20.31 -1.74
CA ASP A 62 -8.90 -20.36 -1.23
C ASP A 62 -8.20 -19.01 -1.36
N GLN A 63 -8.29 -18.37 -2.53
CA GLN A 63 -7.73 -17.04 -2.78
C GLN A 63 -8.40 -15.94 -1.94
N GLY A 64 -9.72 -16.04 -1.70
CA GLY A 64 -10.44 -15.15 -0.78
C GLY A 64 -10.03 -15.31 0.69
N SER A 65 -9.76 -16.54 1.12
CA SER A 65 -9.19 -16.84 2.44
C SER A 65 -7.78 -16.25 2.59
N ARG A 66 -6.90 -16.52 1.62
CA ARG A 66 -5.53 -15.98 1.58
C ARG A 66 -5.50 -14.46 1.55
N LEU A 67 -6.36 -13.80 0.78
CA LEU A 67 -6.44 -12.33 0.74
C LEU A 67 -6.80 -11.74 2.11
N ASN A 68 -7.72 -12.36 2.86
CA ASN A 68 -8.04 -11.93 4.23
C ASN A 68 -6.88 -12.14 5.20
N ARG A 69 -6.15 -13.26 5.10
CA ARG A 69 -4.90 -13.50 5.87
C ARG A 69 -3.84 -12.45 5.53
N ALA A 70 -3.65 -12.15 4.24
CA ALA A 70 -2.70 -11.15 3.76
C ALA A 70 -3.01 -9.74 4.29
N LYS A 71 -4.27 -9.29 4.21
CA LYS A 71 -4.72 -8.00 4.77
C LYS A 71 -4.39 -7.88 6.26
N ASN A 72 -4.68 -8.92 7.03
CA ASN A 72 -4.46 -8.93 8.47
C ASN A 72 -2.95 -8.86 8.82
N LEU A 73 -2.10 -9.57 8.09
CA LEU A 73 -0.63 -9.48 8.22
C LEU A 73 -0.13 -8.08 7.83
N ALA A 74 -0.64 -7.51 6.74
CA ALA A 74 -0.29 -6.17 6.28
C ALA A 74 -0.65 -5.08 7.30
N ARG A 75 -1.88 -5.13 7.85
CA ARG A 75 -2.34 -4.21 8.89
C ARG A 75 -1.45 -4.30 10.14
N GLN A 76 -1.20 -5.50 10.66
CA GLN A 76 -0.33 -5.71 11.83
C GLN A 76 1.09 -5.17 11.59
N ARG A 77 1.66 -5.40 10.40
CA ARG A 77 3.00 -4.89 10.04
C ARG A 77 3.05 -3.36 9.99
N GLY A 78 2.02 -2.72 9.44
CA GLY A 78 1.90 -1.26 9.36
C GLY A 78 1.66 -0.61 10.73
N GLU A 79 0.77 -1.16 11.55
CA GLU A 79 0.57 -0.71 12.93
C GLU A 79 1.86 -0.82 13.75
N SER A 80 2.55 -1.96 13.67
CA SER A 80 3.85 -2.20 14.30
C SER A 80 4.91 -1.19 13.82
N ALA A 81 4.99 -0.92 12.50
CA ALA A 81 5.95 0.02 11.92
C ALA A 81 5.77 1.49 12.37
N ASN A 82 4.58 1.85 12.88
CA ASN A 82 4.24 3.22 13.27
C ASN A 82 4.18 3.44 14.80
N GLY A 83 4.50 2.43 15.61
CA GLY A 83 4.50 2.53 17.09
C GLY A 83 3.52 1.61 17.82
N GLY A 84 2.78 0.77 17.09
CA GLY A 84 1.95 -0.29 17.65
C GLY A 84 0.50 0.10 17.96
N ILE A 85 -0.34 -0.92 18.11
CA ILE A 85 -1.82 -0.83 18.15
C ILE A 85 -2.38 0.01 19.30
N SER A 86 -1.59 0.32 20.33
CA SER A 86 -1.99 1.17 21.46
C SER A 86 -1.96 2.66 21.13
N LEU A 87 -1.00 3.09 20.29
CA LEU A 87 -0.81 4.48 19.87
C LEU A 87 -1.50 4.78 18.54
N ILE A 88 -1.60 3.75 17.68
CA ILE A 88 -1.87 3.86 16.25
C ILE A 88 -3.15 3.12 15.84
N GLU A 89 -3.80 3.63 14.79
CA GLU A 89 -4.92 3.01 14.10
C GLU A 89 -4.75 3.10 12.57
N THR A 90 -4.97 2.00 11.87
CA THR A 90 -5.06 1.95 10.41
C THR A 90 -6.45 2.36 9.93
N GLU A 91 -6.56 2.92 8.71
CA GLU A 91 -7.83 3.30 8.07
C GLU A 91 -8.89 2.17 8.02
N PRO A 92 -10.22 2.51 8.07
CA PRO A 92 -11.33 1.56 8.09
C PRO A 92 -11.32 0.45 7.03
N SER A 93 -10.83 0.74 5.82
CA SER A 93 -10.73 -0.19 4.68
C SER A 93 -9.93 -1.47 5.01
N MET A 94 -9.01 -1.41 5.97
CA MET A 94 -8.17 -2.53 6.40
C MET A 94 -8.80 -3.37 7.52
N HIS A 95 -9.93 -2.93 8.10
CA HIS A 95 -10.69 -3.66 9.12
C HIS A 95 -11.94 -4.34 8.54
N GLY A 96 -12.53 -3.79 7.47
CA GLY A 96 -13.66 -4.38 6.73
C GLY A 96 -13.30 -5.62 5.89
N PRO A 97 -14.20 -6.09 5.00
CA PRO A 97 -13.93 -7.17 4.05
C PRO A 97 -12.66 -6.91 3.22
N ALA A 98 -11.81 -7.92 3.00
CA ALA A 98 -10.53 -7.69 2.31
C ALA A 98 -10.66 -7.30 0.83
N ALA A 99 -11.82 -7.48 0.21
CA ALA A 99 -12.12 -6.96 -1.12
C ALA A 99 -12.26 -5.42 -1.16
N GLU A 100 -12.56 -4.79 -0.01
CA GLU A 100 -12.71 -3.32 0.14
C GLU A 100 -11.39 -2.63 0.54
N SER A 101 -10.33 -3.39 0.80
CA SER A 101 -9.02 -2.85 1.16
C SER A 101 -8.25 -2.34 -0.07
N PRO A 102 -7.40 -1.31 0.05
CA PRO A 102 -6.57 -0.84 -1.06
C PRO A 102 -5.37 -1.78 -1.30
N TYR A 103 -5.56 -2.79 -2.17
CA TYR A 103 -4.53 -3.77 -2.54
C TYR A 103 -4.33 -3.89 -4.06
N SER A 104 -3.21 -4.50 -4.44
CA SER A 104 -3.02 -5.19 -5.72
C SER A 104 -2.45 -6.60 -5.48
N ILE A 105 -2.65 -7.52 -6.43
CA ILE A 105 -2.13 -8.90 -6.35
C ILE A 105 -1.42 -9.26 -7.65
N MET A 106 -0.35 -10.03 -7.56
CA MET A 106 0.41 -10.57 -8.70
C MET A 106 0.95 -11.97 -8.38
N ARG A 107 1.06 -12.84 -9.39
CA ARG A 107 1.79 -14.12 -9.27
C ARG A 107 3.23 -13.91 -9.75
N VAL A 108 4.21 -14.34 -8.97
CA VAL A 108 5.65 -14.22 -9.25
C VAL A 108 6.34 -15.51 -8.85
N ASN A 109 6.95 -16.22 -9.79
CA ASN A 109 7.80 -17.40 -9.55
C ASN A 109 7.19 -18.41 -8.56
N GLY A 110 5.99 -18.93 -8.86
CA GLY A 110 5.26 -19.89 -7.99
C GLY A 110 4.62 -19.28 -6.74
N SER A 111 4.95 -18.04 -6.38
CA SER A 111 4.39 -17.32 -5.22
C SER A 111 3.28 -16.34 -5.62
N VAL A 112 2.40 -16.01 -4.67
CA VAL A 112 1.40 -14.94 -4.79
C VAL A 112 1.81 -13.76 -3.92
N ARG A 113 1.90 -12.56 -4.49
CA ARG A 113 2.30 -11.33 -3.80
C ARG A 113 1.13 -10.35 -3.74
N TYR A 114 0.74 -10.00 -2.53
CA TYR A 114 -0.27 -9.00 -2.21
C TYR A 114 0.44 -7.71 -1.79
N ILE A 115 0.07 -6.56 -2.35
CA ILE A 115 0.64 -5.26 -1.97
C ILE A 115 -0.49 -4.36 -1.48
N PHE A 116 -0.53 -4.09 -0.18
CA PHE A 116 -1.51 -3.19 0.43
C PHE A 116 -0.91 -1.80 0.59
N THR A 117 -1.65 -0.74 0.23
CA THR A 117 -1.21 0.66 0.38
C THR A 117 -2.27 1.45 1.13
N PHE A 118 -2.05 1.69 2.42
CA PHE A 118 -3.05 2.22 3.35
C PHE A 118 -2.48 3.31 4.26
N ARG A 119 -3.37 4.10 4.85
CA ARG A 119 -3.02 5.20 5.75
C ARG A 119 -3.22 4.87 7.22
N VAL A 120 -2.49 5.61 8.04
CA VAL A 120 -2.28 5.32 9.46
C VAL A 120 -2.35 6.63 10.27
N ARG A 121 -3.09 6.63 11.38
CA ARG A 121 -3.31 7.78 12.27
C ARG A 121 -2.96 7.47 13.73
N PRO A 122 -2.44 8.43 14.52
CA PRO A 122 -2.47 8.35 15.98
C PRO A 122 -3.92 8.31 16.48
N ARG A 123 -4.24 7.42 17.43
CA ARG A 123 -5.62 7.24 17.95
C ARG A 123 -6.23 8.51 18.54
N ALA A 124 -5.40 9.38 19.12
CA ALA A 124 -5.81 10.67 19.68
C ALA A 124 -6.13 11.74 18.61
N THR A 125 -6.02 11.42 17.31
CA THR A 125 -6.20 12.37 16.21
C THR A 125 -7.07 11.80 15.10
N GLN A 126 -7.85 12.63 14.41
CA GLN A 126 -8.68 12.19 13.28
C GLN A 126 -7.90 12.12 11.96
N ASN A 127 -6.76 12.80 11.87
CA ASN A 127 -5.99 12.94 10.64
C ASN A 127 -5.02 11.77 10.45
N TYR A 128 -5.02 11.19 9.25
CA TYR A 128 -3.96 10.27 8.82
C TYR A 128 -2.67 11.02 8.57
N THR A 129 -1.60 10.64 9.27
CA THR A 129 -0.29 11.29 9.20
C THR A 129 0.78 10.42 8.57
N HIS A 130 0.49 9.14 8.32
CA HIS A 130 1.42 8.18 7.72
C HIS A 130 0.74 7.34 6.64
N GLU A 131 1.53 6.95 5.63
CA GLU A 131 1.16 6.05 4.55
C GLU A 131 2.13 4.87 4.54
N SER A 132 1.58 3.66 4.65
CA SER A 132 2.32 2.41 4.67
C SER A 132 2.02 1.62 3.39
N GLN A 133 3.06 1.14 2.72
CA GLN A 133 2.93 0.12 1.69
C GLN A 133 3.62 -1.16 2.15
N ILE A 134 2.83 -2.22 2.28
CA ILE A 134 3.27 -3.52 2.79
C ILE A 134 3.06 -4.58 1.70
N ALA A 135 4.12 -5.31 1.36
CA ALA A 135 4.02 -6.53 0.58
C ALA A 135 3.87 -7.72 1.52
N VAL A 136 2.94 -8.61 1.20
CA VAL A 136 2.82 -9.94 1.79
C VAL A 136 3.05 -10.94 0.66
N ASN A 137 4.08 -11.77 0.80
CA ASN A 137 4.38 -12.81 -0.18
C ASN A 137 3.97 -14.16 0.41
N TYR A 138 3.25 -14.95 -0.38
CA TYR A 138 2.82 -16.30 -0.06
C TYR A 138 3.45 -17.29 -1.04
N ALA A 139 4.29 -18.19 -0.54
CA ALA A 139 4.92 -19.23 -1.33
C ALA A 139 4.05 -20.50 -1.33
N VAL A 140 3.51 -20.86 -2.50
CA VAL A 140 2.52 -21.94 -2.63
C VAL A 140 3.14 -23.31 -2.36
N GLU A 141 4.42 -23.49 -2.69
CA GLU A 141 5.14 -24.77 -2.60
C GLU A 141 5.40 -25.24 -1.16
N ASN A 142 5.36 -24.34 -0.17
CA ASN A 142 5.70 -24.63 1.23
C ASN A 142 4.76 -23.99 2.30
N ASP A 143 3.62 -23.40 1.89
CA ASP A 143 2.68 -22.62 2.74
C ASP A 143 3.37 -21.50 3.57
N GLU A 144 4.48 -20.95 3.07
CA GLU A 144 5.23 -19.91 3.79
C GLU A 144 4.69 -18.50 3.51
N TRP A 145 4.68 -17.67 4.56
CA TRP A 145 4.20 -16.29 4.55
C TRP A 145 5.29 -15.33 5.00
N THR A 146 5.73 -14.42 4.11
CA THR A 146 6.70 -13.36 4.40
C THR A 146 6.07 -11.97 4.24
N VAL A 147 6.56 -10.98 5.00
CA VAL A 147 5.90 -9.66 5.12
C VAL A 147 6.92 -8.52 5.13
N ASP A 148 7.00 -7.80 4.02
CA ASP A 148 7.95 -6.71 3.78
C ASP A 148 7.28 -5.35 3.86
N THR A 149 7.91 -4.38 4.53
CA THR A 149 7.54 -2.96 4.40
C THR A 149 8.26 -2.38 3.19
N LEU A 150 7.52 -2.08 2.11
CA LEU A 150 8.09 -1.43 0.92
C LEU A 150 8.37 0.06 1.19
N TYR A 151 7.45 0.74 1.87
CA TYR A 151 7.72 2.02 2.52
C TYR A 151 6.78 2.27 3.70
N ASN A 152 7.21 3.14 4.62
CA ASN A 152 6.37 3.75 5.62
C ASN A 152 6.80 5.22 5.74
N ARG A 153 5.93 6.16 5.33
CA ARG A 153 6.29 7.59 5.18
C ARG A 153 5.23 8.49 5.81
N SER A 154 5.64 9.61 6.38
CA SER A 154 4.69 10.62 6.84
C SER A 154 4.03 11.32 5.64
N ILE A 155 2.76 11.67 5.78
CA ILE A 155 1.96 12.43 4.80
C ILE A 155 1.98 13.89 5.23
N SER A 156 2.51 14.77 4.38
CA SER A 156 2.40 16.22 4.60
C SER A 156 0.94 16.66 4.50
N PRO A 157 0.39 17.42 5.46
CA PRO A 157 -0.92 18.04 5.29
C PRO A 157 -0.85 19.05 4.14
N ILE A 158 -1.78 18.94 3.18
CA ILE A 158 -1.87 19.90 2.08
C ILE A 158 -2.40 21.21 2.65
N ALA A 159 -1.54 22.22 2.72
CA ALA A 159 -1.94 23.58 3.09
C ALA A 159 -2.77 24.18 1.95
N ILE A 160 -4.10 24.15 2.11
CA ILE A 160 -5.03 24.79 1.16
C ILE A 160 -4.97 26.30 1.38
N SER A 161 -4.16 27.00 0.58
CA SER A 161 -4.13 28.46 0.57
C SER A 161 -5.36 28.99 -0.17
N TYR A 162 -6.44 29.26 0.56
CA TYR A 162 -7.54 30.07 0.05
C TYR A 162 -7.01 31.48 -0.22
N SER A 163 -7.11 31.95 -1.46
CA SER A 163 -6.96 33.36 -1.76
C SER A 163 -8.13 34.11 -1.13
N GLU A 164 -7.86 35.05 -0.23
CA GLU A 164 -8.88 35.94 0.31
C GLU A 164 -9.44 36.81 -0.82
N GLU A 165 -10.60 36.42 -1.36
CA GLU A 165 -11.34 37.26 -2.30
C GLU A 165 -11.92 38.45 -1.54
N THR A 166 -11.20 39.58 -1.59
CA THR A 166 -11.57 40.82 -0.91
C THR A 166 -12.86 41.38 -1.51
N THR A 167 -13.98 41.07 -0.88
CA THR A 167 -15.30 41.56 -1.29
C THR A 167 -15.40 43.08 -1.11
N PRO A 168 -15.61 43.87 -2.17
CA PRO A 168 -15.88 45.30 -2.02
C PRO A 168 -17.26 45.49 -1.41
N ASN A 169 -17.35 46.35 -0.40
CA ASN A 169 -18.52 46.46 0.46
C ASN A 169 -19.67 47.27 -0.17
N GLN A 170 -20.90 46.74 -0.08
CA GLN A 170 -22.21 47.43 -0.16
C GLN A 170 -22.49 48.39 -1.34
N ARG A 171 -23.48 48.03 -2.17
CA ARG A 171 -24.53 49.01 -2.53
C ARG A 171 -25.89 48.36 -2.88
N GLU A 172 -26.88 48.72 -2.06
CA GLU A 172 -28.29 49.02 -2.38
C GLU A 172 -28.88 48.46 -3.69
N GLY A 173 -29.91 47.59 -3.60
CA GLY A 173 -30.68 47.17 -4.79
C GLY A 173 -31.65 46.01 -4.60
N ALA A 174 -32.73 46.20 -3.84
CA ALA A 174 -33.82 45.21 -3.77
C ALA A 174 -34.92 45.50 -4.81
N THR A 175 -34.89 44.80 -5.94
CA THR A 175 -36.00 44.74 -6.93
C THR A 175 -36.11 43.34 -7.50
N CYS A 176 -37.30 42.75 -7.43
CA CYS A 176 -37.67 41.57 -8.20
C CYS A 176 -38.62 42.01 -9.33
N ASP A 177 -38.09 42.22 -10.54
CA ASP A 177 -38.89 42.54 -11.72
C ASP A 177 -38.65 41.53 -12.84
N VAL A 178 -39.73 40.89 -13.30
CA VAL A 178 -39.72 39.94 -14.41
C VAL A 178 -40.05 40.66 -15.71
N LEU A 179 -39.02 41.12 -16.41
CA LEU A 179 -39.18 41.75 -17.72
C LEU A 179 -39.30 40.68 -18.83
N VAL A 180 -40.53 40.36 -19.20
CA VAL A 180 -40.86 39.56 -20.39
C VAL A 180 -40.78 40.44 -21.65
N PRO A 181 -39.87 40.18 -22.61
CA PRO A 181 -39.96 40.78 -23.93
C PRO A 181 -41.13 40.16 -24.70
N ARG A 182 -41.99 41.00 -25.29
CA ARG A 182 -43.14 40.56 -26.10
C ARG A 182 -42.68 39.95 -27.44
N THR A 183 -43.51 39.07 -27.98
CA THR A 183 -43.46 38.62 -29.37
C THR A 183 -43.58 39.77 -30.35
N ASN A 184 -42.88 39.66 -31.48
CA ASN A 184 -43.41 39.97 -32.80
C ASN A 184 -42.74 39.04 -33.82
#